data_AF-A0A958W072-F1
#
_entry.id   AF-A0A958W072-F1
#
_cell.length_a   1.000
_cell.length_b   1.000
_cell.length_c   1.000
_cell.angle_alpha   90.00
_cell.angle_beta   90.00
_cell.angle_gamma   90.00
#
_symmetry.space_group_name_H-M   'P 1'
#
loop_
_entity.id
_entity.type
_entity.pdbx_description
1 polymer ?
#
loop_
_entity_poly.entity_id
_entity_poly.type
_entity_poly.pdbx_seq_one_letter_code
_entity_poly.pdbx_strand_id
1 'polypeptide(L)'
;MMLSLNTSGKKNILNLSLLALLIGVISFNLISLLFISYDLWDPKNLQSNLIIANNVIVKIHPAFLSMYISLCVFFLADQYFPLSKLDRHKLGWVGFSLVVLIVFLIWLNSRAGILAFFVAALFFIGSKWKGKTRTLGYVGLISFLVLIVAIPFSYHRFVETPVMVLKGDTAGAMDDPSVYPLVTRLQIYKSDWELLKWPEIIYGYGTGDFRDVLQERFRANNYERPLAENMDSHSEYFAQLHRHGIIGLGIFLALLIIPFRHAIKYKSPLLGSFIILFAITALFENVFSAQKGVTFFALFCPLLWLFARQEYEARTASRSTP
;
A
#
# COMPACT_ATOMS: atom_id res chain seq x y z
N MET A 1 -24.30 -7.78 26.43
CA MET A 1 -24.52 -9.16 25.97
C MET A 1 -23.49 -9.50 24.89
N MET A 2 -22.24 -9.72 25.29
CA MET A 2 -21.16 -10.12 24.37
C MET A 2 -21.28 -11.62 24.16
N LEU A 3 -21.69 -12.05 22.97
CA LEU A 3 -21.55 -13.44 22.54
C LEU A 3 -20.06 -13.81 22.60
N SER A 4 -19.68 -14.51 23.66
CA SER A 4 -18.34 -15.06 23.86
C SER A 4 -18.12 -16.18 22.85
N LEU A 5 -17.81 -15.82 21.61
CA LEU A 5 -17.28 -16.77 20.64
C LEU A 5 -15.95 -17.33 21.18
N ASN A 6 -15.84 -18.66 21.19
CA ASN A 6 -14.60 -19.37 21.54
C ASN A 6 -13.45 -18.90 20.61
N THR A 7 -12.21 -19.00 21.09
CA THR A 7 -10.98 -18.59 20.38
C THR A 7 -10.89 -19.17 18.97
N SER A 8 -11.38 -20.39 18.75
CA SER A 8 -11.51 -21.05 17.44
C SER A 8 -12.49 -20.32 16.51
N GLY A 9 -13.69 -19.99 17.00
CA GLY A 9 -14.73 -19.29 16.23
C GLY A 9 -14.32 -17.87 15.83
N LYS A 10 -13.56 -17.18 16.69
CA LYS A 10 -13.02 -15.85 16.35
C LYS A 10 -11.95 -15.95 15.27
N LYS A 11 -10.96 -16.84 15.40
CA LYS A 11 -9.89 -17.00 14.39
C LYS A 11 -10.46 -17.35 13.01
N ASN A 12 -11.58 -18.07 12.98
CA ASN A 12 -12.31 -18.34 11.75
C ASN A 12 -12.84 -17.07 11.06
N ILE A 13 -13.28 -16.05 11.81
CA ILE A 13 -13.75 -14.78 11.22
C ILE A 13 -12.62 -14.06 10.52
N LEU A 14 -11.45 -13.89 11.16
CA LEU A 14 -10.30 -13.23 10.51
C LEU A 14 -9.90 -13.94 9.23
N ASN A 15 -9.73 -15.26 9.31
CA ASN A 15 -9.31 -16.06 8.17
C ASN A 15 -10.36 -16.03 7.05
N LEU A 16 -11.64 -16.03 7.38
CA LEU A 16 -12.72 -15.88 6.41
C LEU A 16 -12.70 -14.49 5.75
N SER A 17 -12.51 -13.42 6.52
CA SER A 17 -12.41 -12.06 5.98
C SER A 17 -11.19 -11.88 5.07
N LEU A 18 -10.03 -12.42 5.46
CA LEU A 18 -8.82 -12.37 4.64
C LEU A 18 -8.91 -13.27 3.41
N LEU A 19 -9.58 -14.42 3.51
CA LEU A 19 -9.86 -15.29 2.36
C LEU A 19 -10.84 -14.63 1.38
N ALA A 20 -11.89 -13.98 1.89
CA ALA A 20 -12.82 -13.21 1.07
C ALA A 20 -12.12 -12.05 0.36
N LEU A 21 -11.22 -11.34 1.06
CA LEU A 21 -10.35 -10.32 0.44
C LEU A 21 -9.48 -10.93 -0.66
N LEU A 22 -8.81 -12.05 -0.38
CA LEU A 22 -7.94 -12.73 -1.34
C LEU A 22 -8.68 -13.14 -2.61
N ILE A 23 -9.83 -13.80 -2.46
CA ILE A 23 -10.68 -14.21 -3.58
C ILE A 23 -11.15 -12.96 -4.33
N GLY A 24 -11.61 -11.93 -3.62
CA GLY A 24 -12.02 -10.66 -4.21
C GLY A 24 -10.91 -10.01 -5.03
N VAL A 25 -9.69 -9.90 -4.50
CA VAL A 25 -8.52 -9.32 -5.18
C VAL A 25 -8.11 -10.16 -6.39
N ILE A 26 -8.10 -11.49 -6.28
CA ILE A 26 -7.76 -12.36 -7.42
C ILE A 26 -8.80 -12.24 -8.53
N SER A 27 -10.08 -12.45 -8.19
CA SER A 27 -11.18 -12.35 -9.16
C SER A 27 -11.20 -10.98 -9.82
N PHE A 28 -11.01 -9.92 -9.03
CA PHE A 28 -10.90 -8.55 -9.51
C PHE A 28 -9.82 -8.39 -10.58
N ASN A 29 -8.59 -8.78 -10.26
CA ASN A 29 -7.45 -8.62 -11.14
C ASN A 29 -7.61 -9.45 -12.43
N LEU A 30 -8.15 -10.67 -12.32
CA LEU A 30 -8.44 -11.52 -13.48
C LEU A 30 -9.56 -10.93 -14.36
N ILE A 31 -10.61 -10.37 -13.77
CA ILE A 31 -11.68 -9.69 -14.51
C ILE A 31 -11.10 -8.47 -15.25
N SER A 32 -10.24 -7.67 -14.59
CA SER A 32 -9.57 -6.54 -15.25
C SER A 32 -8.80 -6.98 -16.50
N LEU A 33 -8.17 -8.16 -16.51
CA LEU A 33 -7.51 -8.69 -17.71
C LEU A 33 -8.46 -8.98 -18.87
N LEU A 34 -9.61 -9.57 -18.58
CA LEU A 34 -10.61 -9.89 -19.61
C LEU A 34 -11.14 -8.62 -20.28
N PHE A 35 -11.34 -7.55 -19.51
CA PHE A 35 -11.79 -6.26 -20.05
C PHE A 35 -10.70 -5.55 -20.88
N ILE A 36 -9.44 -5.59 -20.45
CA ILE A 36 -8.31 -5.04 -21.22
C ILE A 36 -8.24 -5.65 -22.62
N SER A 37 -8.47 -6.96 -22.74
CA SER A 37 -8.41 -7.66 -24.02
C SER A 37 -9.52 -7.28 -25.00
N TYR A 38 -10.61 -6.65 -24.54
CA TYR A 38 -11.78 -6.37 -25.36
C TYR A 38 -11.83 -4.92 -25.89
N ASP A 39 -11.58 -3.91 -25.05
CA ASP A 39 -11.83 -2.49 -25.41
C ASP A 39 -10.60 -1.56 -25.38
N LEU A 40 -9.49 -1.96 -24.72
CA LEU A 40 -8.38 -1.05 -24.37
C LEU A 40 -7.01 -1.58 -24.82
N TRP A 41 -6.98 -2.47 -25.80
CA TRP A 41 -5.73 -3.08 -26.27
C TRP A 41 -4.90 -2.09 -27.11
N ASP A 42 -3.98 -1.38 -26.46
CA ASP A 42 -2.88 -0.71 -27.14
C ASP A 42 -1.68 -1.67 -27.27
N PRO A 43 -1.30 -2.09 -28.50
CA PRO A 43 -0.14 -2.95 -28.73
C PRO A 43 1.20 -2.29 -28.39
N LYS A 44 1.25 -0.97 -28.19
CA LYS A 44 2.47 -0.22 -27.86
C LYS A 44 2.74 -0.08 -26.36
N ASN A 45 1.73 -0.28 -25.49
CA ASN A 45 1.92 -0.17 -24.03
C ASN A 45 0.99 -1.10 -23.23
N LEU A 46 1.39 -2.37 -23.06
CA LEU A 46 0.66 -3.33 -22.22
C LEU A 46 0.49 -2.89 -20.75
N GLN A 47 1.39 -2.04 -20.24
CA GLN A 47 1.31 -1.48 -18.88
C GLN A 47 0.19 -0.43 -18.76
N SER A 48 0.03 0.46 -19.74
CA SER A 48 -1.01 1.49 -19.69
C SER A 48 -2.38 0.83 -19.70
N ASN A 49 -2.56 -0.27 -20.42
CA ASN A 49 -3.86 -0.91 -20.56
C ASN A 49 -4.43 -1.40 -19.21
N LEU A 50 -3.61 -1.98 -18.32
CA LEU A 50 -4.06 -2.41 -16.98
C LEU A 50 -4.34 -1.24 -16.05
N ILE A 51 -3.50 -0.20 -16.08
CA ILE A 51 -3.70 1.00 -15.25
C ILE A 51 -4.96 1.75 -15.71
N ILE A 52 -5.14 1.89 -17.03
CA ILE A 52 -6.31 2.51 -17.63
C ILE A 52 -7.55 1.68 -17.32
N ALA A 53 -7.55 0.36 -17.49
CA ALA A 53 -8.70 -0.47 -17.16
C ALA A 53 -9.09 -0.37 -15.68
N ASN A 54 -8.13 -0.42 -14.76
CA ASN A 54 -8.41 -0.26 -13.33
C ASN A 54 -8.92 1.14 -12.97
N ASN A 55 -8.44 2.19 -13.64
CA ASN A 55 -8.90 3.57 -13.45
C ASN A 55 -10.27 3.83 -14.09
N VAL A 56 -10.56 3.27 -15.27
CA VAL A 56 -11.80 3.53 -16.01
C VAL A 56 -12.95 2.69 -15.44
N ILE A 57 -12.73 1.40 -15.21
CA ILE A 57 -13.80 0.48 -14.84
C ILE A 57 -14.10 0.58 -13.34
N VAL A 58 -13.05 0.66 -12.53
CA VAL A 58 -13.15 0.45 -11.07
C VAL A 58 -12.73 1.71 -10.31
N LYS A 59 -12.05 2.63 -10.98
CA LYS A 59 -11.55 3.90 -10.42
C LYS A 59 -10.59 3.67 -9.26
N ILE A 60 -9.87 2.54 -9.20
CA ILE A 60 -8.94 2.23 -8.10
C ILE A 60 -7.52 2.62 -8.49
N HIS A 61 -6.95 3.56 -7.73
CA HIS A 61 -5.58 3.97 -7.96
C HIS A 61 -4.60 2.80 -7.66
N PRO A 62 -3.57 2.55 -8.49
CA PRO A 62 -2.67 1.40 -8.38
C PRO A 62 -2.01 1.23 -7.00
N ALA A 63 -1.78 2.31 -6.26
CA ALA A 63 -1.22 2.26 -4.91
C ALA A 63 -2.15 1.52 -3.92
N PHE A 64 -3.46 1.75 -3.96
CA PHE A 64 -4.41 1.04 -3.09
C PHE A 64 -4.48 -0.45 -3.42
N LEU A 65 -4.56 -0.78 -4.71
CA LEU A 65 -4.60 -2.18 -5.12
C LEU A 65 -3.31 -2.93 -4.75
N SER A 66 -2.16 -2.25 -4.85
CA SER A 66 -0.88 -2.79 -4.36
C SER A 66 -0.90 -3.07 -2.85
N MET A 67 -1.51 -2.20 -2.03
CA MET A 67 -1.68 -2.47 -0.60
C MET A 67 -2.56 -3.71 -0.35
N TYR A 68 -3.63 -3.88 -1.12
CA TYR A 68 -4.56 -5.01 -0.94
C TYR A 68 -3.88 -6.33 -1.32
N ILE A 69 -3.18 -6.34 -2.46
CA ILE A 69 -2.35 -7.45 -2.92
C ILE A 69 -1.29 -7.78 -1.86
N SER A 70 -0.60 -6.77 -1.33
CA SER A 70 0.44 -6.95 -0.31
C SER A 70 -0.10 -7.63 0.95
N LEU A 71 -1.26 -7.19 1.46
CA LEU A 71 -1.90 -7.84 2.61
C LEU A 71 -2.26 -9.30 2.31
N CYS A 72 -2.75 -9.60 1.11
CA CYS A 72 -3.07 -10.97 0.68
C CYS A 72 -1.81 -11.85 0.64
N VAL A 73 -0.69 -11.33 0.12
CA VAL A 73 0.60 -12.04 0.13
C VAL A 73 1.06 -12.32 1.56
N PHE A 74 1.01 -11.32 2.46
CA PHE A 74 1.39 -11.52 3.85
C PHE A 74 0.47 -12.48 4.59
N PHE A 75 -0.83 -12.48 4.30
CA PHE A 75 -1.78 -13.45 4.85
C PHE A 75 -1.44 -14.88 4.41
N LEU A 76 -1.18 -15.10 3.11
CA LEU A 76 -0.80 -16.42 2.59
C LEU A 76 0.52 -16.90 3.22
N ALA A 77 1.50 -16.00 3.34
CA ALA A 77 2.76 -16.31 4.01
C ALA A 77 2.59 -16.59 5.51
N ASP A 78 1.67 -15.89 6.19
CA ASP A 78 1.43 -16.06 7.62
C ASP A 78 0.79 -17.40 7.96
N GLN A 79 -0.18 -17.84 7.15
CA GLN A 79 -0.96 -19.06 7.38
C GLN A 79 -0.34 -20.33 6.82
N TYR A 80 0.26 -20.27 5.63
CA TYR A 80 0.60 -21.48 4.88
C TYR A 80 2.10 -21.77 4.80
N PHE A 81 2.94 -20.89 5.33
CA PHE A 81 4.40 -21.12 5.37
C PHE A 81 4.82 -21.94 6.61
N PRO A 82 5.70 -22.96 6.49
CA PRO A 82 6.38 -23.42 5.27
C PRO A 82 5.49 -24.27 4.37
N LEU A 83 5.55 -24.00 3.06
CA LEU A 83 4.72 -24.65 2.04
C LEU A 83 4.92 -26.17 1.94
N SER A 84 6.05 -26.69 2.42
CA SER A 84 6.39 -28.12 2.40
C SER A 84 5.47 -28.99 3.26
N LYS A 85 4.66 -28.39 4.14
CA LYS A 85 3.71 -29.10 5.01
C LYS A 85 2.30 -29.18 4.44
N LEU A 86 2.07 -28.59 3.26
CA LEU A 86 0.75 -28.55 2.64
C LEU A 86 0.49 -29.81 1.83
N ASP A 87 -0.77 -30.26 1.82
CA ASP A 87 -1.22 -31.22 0.82
C ASP A 87 -1.17 -30.63 -0.60
N ARG A 88 -1.17 -31.50 -1.61
CA ARG A 88 -0.99 -31.12 -3.02
C ARG A 88 -2.03 -30.10 -3.51
N HIS A 89 -3.29 -30.22 -3.05
CA HIS A 89 -4.36 -29.33 -3.46
C HIS A 89 -4.18 -27.93 -2.87
N LYS A 90 -3.90 -27.83 -1.56
CA LYS A 90 -3.61 -26.55 -0.90
C LYS A 90 -2.35 -25.91 -1.46
N LEU A 91 -1.31 -26.70 -1.71
CA LEU A 91 -0.08 -26.19 -2.32
C LEU A 91 -0.35 -25.59 -3.71
N GLY A 92 -1.13 -26.27 -4.54
CA GLY A 92 -1.52 -25.76 -5.86
C GLY A 92 -2.28 -24.45 -5.79
N TRP A 93 -3.29 -24.35 -4.92
CA TRP A 93 -4.08 -23.12 -4.78
C TRP A 93 -3.30 -21.95 -4.18
N VAL A 94 -2.48 -22.19 -3.14
CA VAL A 94 -1.61 -21.15 -2.56
C VAL A 94 -0.56 -20.69 -3.57
N GLY A 95 0.05 -21.63 -4.29
CA GLY A 95 1.03 -21.34 -5.34
C GLY A 95 0.43 -20.50 -6.48
N PHE A 96 -0.73 -20.90 -7.00
CA PHE A 96 -1.48 -20.13 -8.00
C PHE A 96 -1.78 -18.71 -7.50
N SER A 97 -2.31 -18.59 -6.28
CA SER A 97 -2.67 -17.30 -5.68
C SER A 97 -1.45 -16.38 -5.56
N LEU A 98 -0.31 -16.90 -5.07
CA LEU A 98 0.92 -16.13 -4.94
C LEU A 98 1.45 -15.67 -6.31
N VAL A 99 1.46 -16.54 -7.32
CA VAL A 99 1.91 -16.19 -8.67
C VAL A 99 1.04 -15.08 -9.24
N VAL A 100 -0.28 -15.22 -9.19
CA VAL A 100 -1.22 -14.19 -9.66
C VAL A 100 -0.96 -12.87 -8.96
N LEU A 101 -0.95 -12.85 -7.62
CA LEU A 101 -0.75 -11.63 -6.84
C LEU A 101 0.59 -10.94 -7.15
N ILE A 102 1.68 -11.71 -7.25
CA ILE A 102 3.00 -11.15 -7.54
C ILE A 102 3.08 -10.60 -8.97
N VAL A 103 2.52 -11.31 -9.96
CA VAL A 103 2.45 -10.82 -11.34
C VAL A 103 1.68 -9.50 -11.40
N PHE A 104 0.53 -9.40 -10.75
CA PHE A 104 -0.23 -8.14 -10.71
C PHE A 104 0.47 -7.04 -9.93
N LEU A 105 1.19 -7.35 -8.85
CA LEU A 105 1.99 -6.36 -8.13
C LEU A 105 3.07 -5.74 -9.01
N ILE A 106 3.78 -6.56 -9.80
CA ILE A 106 4.77 -6.10 -10.78
C ILE A 106 4.08 -5.30 -11.89
N TRP A 107 2.97 -5.81 -12.44
CA TRP A 107 2.28 -5.18 -13.57
C TRP A 107 1.68 -3.81 -13.21
N LEU A 108 1.13 -3.66 -12.01
CA LEU A 108 0.66 -2.36 -11.51
C LEU A 108 1.78 -1.31 -11.48
N ASN A 109 3.02 -1.75 -11.27
CA ASN A 109 4.23 -0.93 -11.36
C ASN A 109 4.13 0.40 -10.57
N SER A 110 3.46 0.35 -9.42
CA SER A 110 3.26 1.50 -8.54
C SER A 110 4.51 1.72 -7.71
N ARG A 111 5.16 2.89 -7.83
CA ARG A 111 6.38 3.19 -7.05
C ARG A 111 6.10 3.13 -5.54
N ALA A 112 5.03 3.79 -5.12
CA ALA A 112 4.59 3.79 -3.72
C ALA A 112 4.18 2.39 -3.26
N GLY A 113 3.44 1.64 -4.09
CA GLY A 113 2.97 0.29 -3.76
C GLY A 113 4.11 -0.72 -3.59
N ILE A 114 5.08 -0.69 -4.49
CA ILE A 114 6.27 -1.56 -4.44
C ILE A 114 7.13 -1.19 -3.23
N LEU A 115 7.39 0.09 -2.99
CA LEU A 115 8.13 0.53 -1.80
C LEU A 115 7.43 0.09 -0.50
N ALA A 116 6.12 0.29 -0.40
CA ALA A 116 5.33 -0.14 0.75
C ALA A 116 5.41 -1.65 0.96
N PHE A 117 5.31 -2.45 -0.10
CA PHE A 117 5.48 -3.91 -0.03
C PHE A 117 6.85 -4.30 0.51
N PHE A 118 7.93 -3.73 0.00
CA PHE A 118 9.29 -4.08 0.43
C PHE A 118 9.55 -3.73 1.90
N VAL A 119 9.17 -2.53 2.34
CA VAL A 119 9.35 -2.11 3.74
C VAL A 119 8.51 -2.99 4.67
N ALA A 120 7.26 -3.28 4.31
CA ALA A 120 6.39 -4.17 5.08
C ALA A 120 6.91 -5.62 5.10
N ALA A 121 7.43 -6.13 3.97
CA ALA A 121 8.00 -7.47 3.87
C ALA A 121 9.27 -7.62 4.73
N LEU A 122 10.14 -6.61 4.77
CA LEU A 122 11.32 -6.60 5.64
C LEU A 122 10.92 -6.75 7.11
N PHE A 123 9.92 -5.99 7.55
CA PHE A 123 9.36 -6.11 8.90
C PHE A 123 8.69 -7.47 9.12
N PHE A 124 7.87 -7.95 8.17
CA PHE A 124 7.19 -9.24 8.26
C PHE A 124 8.17 -10.39 8.46
N ILE A 125 9.19 -10.48 7.60
CA ILE A 125 10.22 -11.52 7.64
C ILE A 125 11.00 -11.45 8.95
N GLY A 126 11.40 -10.25 9.37
CA GLY A 126 12.16 -10.03 10.60
C GLY A 126 11.39 -10.37 11.88
N SER A 127 10.07 -10.15 11.88
CA SER A 127 9.19 -10.40 13.03
C SER A 127 8.62 -11.82 13.07
N LYS A 128 8.32 -12.44 11.91
CA LYS A 128 7.71 -13.78 11.81
C LYS A 128 8.74 -14.90 11.87
N TRP A 129 9.82 -14.80 11.10
CA TRP A 129 10.75 -15.91 10.88
C TRP A 129 12.06 -15.74 11.65
N LYS A 130 12.72 -16.86 11.95
CA LYS A 130 14.01 -16.91 12.65
C LYS A 130 15.00 -17.84 11.95
N GLY A 131 16.29 -17.71 12.25
CA GLY A 131 17.35 -18.59 11.75
C GLY A 131 17.45 -18.64 10.22
N LYS A 132 17.64 -19.86 9.68
CA LYS A 132 17.78 -20.11 8.22
C LYS A 132 16.57 -19.62 7.43
N THR A 133 15.35 -19.80 7.95
CA THR A 133 14.11 -19.36 7.29
C THR A 133 14.06 -17.85 7.10
N ARG A 134 14.50 -17.07 8.10
CA ARG A 134 14.57 -15.60 7.99
C ARG A 134 15.55 -15.18 6.89
N THR A 135 16.71 -15.83 6.85
CA THR A 135 17.75 -15.57 5.84
C THR A 135 17.23 -15.89 4.44
N LEU A 136 16.57 -17.04 4.26
CA LEU A 136 15.93 -17.40 2.98
C LEU A 136 14.83 -16.41 2.58
N GLY A 137 14.07 -15.91 3.55
CA GLY A 137 13.08 -14.86 3.31
C GLY A 137 13.71 -13.57 2.76
N TYR A 138 14.79 -13.08 3.37
CA TYR A 138 15.49 -11.90 2.88
C TYR A 138 16.16 -12.13 1.53
N VAL A 139 16.76 -13.29 1.30
CA VAL A 139 17.30 -13.66 -0.02
C VAL A 139 16.19 -13.66 -1.06
N GLY A 140 15.04 -14.27 -0.77
CA GLY A 140 13.88 -14.25 -1.68
C GLY A 140 13.38 -12.83 -1.96
N LEU A 141 13.36 -11.96 -0.96
CA LEU A 141 12.98 -10.55 -1.14
C LEU A 141 13.98 -9.79 -2.02
N ILE A 142 15.28 -10.00 -1.82
CA ILE A 142 16.32 -9.40 -2.66
C ILE A 142 16.22 -9.93 -4.10
N SER A 143 16.04 -11.23 -4.30
CA SER A 143 15.83 -11.82 -5.62
C SER A 143 14.59 -11.25 -6.31
N PHE A 144 13.52 -10.99 -5.56
CA PHE A 144 12.32 -10.34 -6.08
C PHE A 144 12.58 -8.88 -6.52
N LEU A 145 13.37 -8.12 -5.74
CA LEU A 145 13.79 -6.78 -6.13
C LEU A 145 14.62 -6.79 -7.42
N VAL A 146 15.58 -7.72 -7.51
CA VAL A 146 16.40 -7.90 -8.73
C VAL A 146 15.52 -8.25 -9.93
N LEU A 147 14.53 -9.13 -9.76
CA LEU A 147 13.59 -9.46 -10.83
C LEU A 147 12.81 -8.23 -11.32
N ILE A 148 12.32 -7.38 -10.42
CA ILE A 148 11.63 -6.14 -10.80
C ILE A 148 12.57 -5.23 -11.60
N VAL A 149 13.80 -5.01 -11.11
CA VAL A 149 14.77 -4.12 -11.77
C VAL A 149 15.26 -4.68 -13.10
N ALA A 150 15.29 -6.00 -13.27
CA ALA A 150 15.69 -6.65 -14.53
C ALA A 150 14.68 -6.46 -15.66
N ILE A 151 13.43 -6.11 -15.36
CA ILE A 151 12.38 -5.90 -16.36
C ILE A 151 12.54 -4.48 -16.95
N PRO A 152 12.70 -4.30 -18.28
CA PRO A 152 13.04 -3.01 -18.87
C PRO A 152 12.08 -1.86 -18.51
N PHE A 153 10.77 -2.09 -18.55
CA PHE A 153 9.79 -1.03 -18.23
C PHE A 153 9.85 -0.62 -16.74
N SER A 154 10.14 -1.58 -15.86
CA SER A 154 10.34 -1.32 -14.43
C SER A 154 11.65 -0.59 -14.19
N TYR A 155 12.73 -1.00 -14.86
CA TYR A 155 14.02 -0.30 -14.80
C TYR A 155 13.88 1.17 -15.21
N HIS A 156 13.24 1.43 -16.35
CA HIS A 156 12.97 2.78 -16.82
C HIS A 156 12.21 3.60 -15.78
N ARG A 157 11.15 3.02 -15.18
CA ARG A 157 10.32 3.71 -14.20
C ARG A 157 10.99 3.92 -12.85
N PHE A 158 11.79 2.97 -12.37
CA PHE A 158 12.36 2.97 -11.02
C PHE A 158 13.77 3.54 -10.92
N VAL A 159 14.54 3.50 -12.01
CA VAL A 159 15.95 3.90 -12.03
C VAL A 159 16.16 5.07 -12.98
N GLU A 160 15.85 4.92 -14.26
CA GLU A 160 16.16 5.94 -15.27
C GLU A 160 15.36 7.22 -15.06
N THR A 161 14.05 7.10 -14.84
CA THR A 161 13.17 8.26 -14.67
C THR A 161 13.53 9.10 -13.44
N PRO A 162 13.71 8.55 -12.22
CA PRO A 162 14.15 9.38 -11.09
C PRO A 162 15.51 10.04 -11.32
N VAL A 163 16.46 9.35 -11.96
CA VAL A 163 17.77 9.93 -12.29
C VAL A 163 17.63 11.10 -13.28
N MET A 164 16.80 10.94 -14.32
CA MET A 164 16.50 11.99 -15.29
C MET A 164 15.88 13.23 -14.62
N VAL A 165 14.88 13.03 -13.76
CA VAL A 165 14.21 14.12 -13.04
C VAL A 165 15.17 14.84 -12.09
N LEU A 166 16.02 14.12 -11.38
CA LEU A 166 17.01 14.71 -10.46
C LEU A 166 18.10 15.52 -11.19
N LYS A 167 18.45 15.13 -12.42
CA LYS A 167 19.40 15.87 -13.26
C LYS A 167 18.80 17.11 -13.93
N GLY A 168 17.47 17.26 -13.90
CA GLY A 168 16.77 18.33 -14.60
C GLY A 168 16.57 18.07 -16.10
N ASP A 169 16.86 16.85 -16.57
CA ASP A 169 16.79 16.45 -17.98
C ASP A 169 15.35 16.07 -18.40
N THR A 170 14.36 16.86 -17.99
CA THR A 170 12.93 16.56 -18.21
C THR A 170 12.33 17.28 -19.43
N ALA A 171 13.08 18.22 -20.01
CA ALA A 171 12.69 18.95 -21.22
C ALA A 171 12.58 17.98 -22.41
N GLY A 172 11.35 17.67 -22.83
CA GLY A 172 11.04 16.71 -23.89
C GLY A 172 10.49 15.37 -23.41
N ALA A 173 10.48 15.09 -22.10
CA ALA A 173 9.95 13.86 -21.52
C ALA A 173 8.67 14.09 -20.68
N MET A 174 8.08 15.29 -20.74
CA MET A 174 6.86 15.62 -19.98
C MET A 174 5.61 14.88 -20.46
N ASP A 175 5.64 14.25 -21.63
CA ASP A 175 4.55 13.38 -22.10
C ASP A 175 4.77 11.91 -21.72
N ASP A 176 5.92 11.58 -21.10
CA ASP A 176 6.19 10.24 -20.60
C ASP A 176 5.38 9.96 -19.31
N PRO A 177 4.55 8.88 -19.29
CA PRO A 177 3.71 8.50 -18.15
C PRO A 177 4.50 8.00 -16.91
N SER A 178 5.82 7.90 -17.00
CA SER A 178 6.73 7.62 -15.88
C SER A 178 7.35 8.89 -15.31
N VAL A 179 7.63 9.89 -16.17
CA VAL A 179 8.32 11.14 -15.80
C VAL A 179 7.34 12.12 -15.21
N TYR A 180 6.27 12.44 -15.94
CA TYR A 180 5.34 13.49 -15.55
C TYR A 180 4.76 13.30 -14.13
N PRO A 181 4.22 12.11 -13.77
CA PRO A 181 3.66 11.92 -12.41
C PRO A 181 4.69 12.07 -11.28
N LEU A 182 6.00 11.98 -11.58
CA LEU A 182 7.05 12.25 -10.60
C LEU A 182 7.27 13.75 -10.44
N VAL A 183 7.39 14.47 -11.56
CA VAL A 183 7.59 15.92 -11.58
C VAL A 183 6.42 16.63 -10.91
N THR A 184 5.18 16.22 -11.21
CA THR A 184 3.97 16.77 -10.56
C THR A 184 4.00 16.57 -9.06
N ARG A 185 4.40 15.40 -8.56
CA ARG A 185 4.51 15.16 -7.12
C ARG A 185 5.56 16.05 -6.46
N LEU A 186 6.68 16.33 -7.12
CA LEU A 186 7.69 17.26 -6.61
C LEU A 186 7.15 18.70 -6.55
N GLN A 187 6.40 19.13 -7.57
CA GLN A 187 5.72 20.44 -7.60
C GLN A 187 4.67 20.56 -6.48
N ILE A 188 3.89 19.49 -6.25
CA ILE A 188 2.90 19.41 -5.19
C ILE A 188 3.60 19.55 -3.83
N TYR A 189 4.60 18.72 -3.52
CA TYR A 189 5.27 18.75 -2.21
C TYR A 189 6.02 20.06 -1.95
N LYS A 190 6.57 20.68 -2.99
CA LYS A 190 7.16 22.01 -2.84
C LYS A 190 6.09 23.02 -2.44
N SER A 191 4.92 22.97 -3.06
CA SER A 191 3.80 23.86 -2.75
C SER A 191 3.23 23.59 -1.35
N ASP A 192 3.05 22.31 -0.98
CA ASP A 192 2.65 21.90 0.38
C ASP A 192 3.62 22.46 1.42
N TRP A 193 4.93 22.31 1.18
CA TRP A 193 5.96 22.81 2.09
C TRP A 193 5.91 24.33 2.26
N GLU A 194 5.69 25.07 1.17
CA GLU A 194 5.58 26.53 1.18
C GLU A 194 4.33 27.04 1.90
N LEU A 195 3.31 26.20 2.07
CA LEU A 195 2.09 26.48 2.83
C LEU A 195 2.24 26.15 4.32
N LEU A 196 3.32 25.51 4.77
CA LEU A 196 3.55 25.24 6.19
C LEU A 196 4.12 26.48 6.91
N LYS A 197 3.27 27.50 7.11
CA LYS A 197 3.63 28.77 7.76
C LYS A 197 2.84 28.97 9.06
N TRP A 198 3.30 29.92 9.87
CA TRP A 198 2.56 30.34 11.06
C TRP A 198 1.41 31.27 10.67
N PRO A 199 0.20 31.12 11.25
CA PRO A 199 -0.20 30.14 12.27
C PRO A 199 -0.76 28.80 11.72
N GLU A 200 -0.87 28.64 10.40
CA GLU A 200 -1.58 27.52 9.76
C GLU A 200 -0.92 26.16 9.96
N ILE A 201 0.38 26.11 10.28
CA ILE A 201 1.03 24.87 10.71
C ILE A 201 0.41 24.30 12.00
N ILE A 202 -0.15 25.15 12.88
CA ILE A 202 -0.81 24.71 14.11
C ILE A 202 -2.27 24.35 13.87
N TYR A 203 -3.01 25.21 13.18
CA TYR A 203 -4.47 25.10 13.07
C TYR A 203 -4.95 24.44 11.77
N GLY A 204 -4.11 24.44 10.75
CA GLY A 204 -4.51 24.15 9.38
C GLY A 204 -5.27 25.31 8.74
N TYR A 205 -5.54 25.15 7.45
CA TYR A 205 -6.42 25.98 6.63
C TYR A 205 -7.89 25.53 6.70
N GLY A 206 -8.17 24.36 7.27
CA GLY A 206 -9.51 23.78 7.34
C GLY A 206 -9.79 22.75 6.24
N THR A 207 -10.69 21.81 6.51
CA THR A 207 -11.00 20.68 5.62
C THR A 207 -11.60 21.09 4.28
N GLY A 208 -12.39 22.17 4.26
CA GLY A 208 -12.99 22.72 3.04
C GLY A 208 -12.01 23.57 2.24
N ASP A 209 -11.22 24.40 2.92
CA ASP A 209 -10.52 25.52 2.28
C ASP A 209 -9.09 25.17 1.82
N PHE A 210 -8.47 24.13 2.39
CA PHE A 210 -7.07 23.81 2.09
C PHE A 210 -6.82 23.54 0.60
N ARG A 211 -7.82 23.00 -0.12
CA ARG A 211 -7.68 22.70 -1.55
C ARG A 211 -7.55 23.98 -2.36
N ASP A 212 -8.38 24.97 -2.08
CA ASP A 212 -8.35 26.25 -2.80
C ASP A 212 -7.03 26.98 -2.55
N VAL A 213 -6.53 26.95 -1.31
CA VAL A 213 -5.21 27.48 -0.93
C VAL A 213 -4.08 26.78 -1.70
N LEU A 214 -4.14 25.46 -1.84
CA LEU A 214 -3.16 24.69 -2.59
C LEU A 214 -3.21 25.00 -4.10
N GLN A 215 -4.41 25.15 -4.67
CA GLN A 215 -4.57 25.56 -6.08
C GLN A 215 -4.03 26.98 -6.33
N GLU A 216 -4.27 27.92 -5.42
CA GLU A 216 -3.69 29.26 -5.49
C GLU A 216 -2.15 29.20 -5.46
N ARG A 217 -1.59 28.32 -4.63
CA ARG A 217 -0.14 28.10 -4.59
C ARG A 217 0.40 27.52 -5.89
N PHE A 218 -0.30 26.57 -6.51
CA PHE A 218 0.07 26.06 -7.84
C PHE A 218 0.07 27.17 -8.89
N ARG A 219 -0.95 28.04 -8.88
CA ARG A 219 -1.01 29.20 -9.77
C ARG A 219 0.16 30.15 -9.53
N ALA A 220 0.47 30.48 -8.28
CA ALA A 220 1.59 31.36 -7.93
C ALA A 220 2.96 30.80 -8.35
N ASN A 221 3.12 29.48 -8.33
CA ASN A 221 4.33 28.78 -8.73
C ASN A 221 4.41 28.47 -10.24
N ASN A 222 3.41 28.87 -11.04
CA ASN A 222 3.26 28.53 -12.45
C ASN A 222 3.25 27.01 -12.71
N TYR A 223 2.62 26.24 -11.82
CA TYR A 223 2.45 24.80 -11.97
C TYR A 223 1.13 24.48 -12.67
N GLU A 224 1.12 24.63 -13.99
CA GLU A 224 -0.09 24.54 -14.83
C GLU A 224 -0.79 23.17 -14.75
N ARG A 225 -0.04 22.08 -14.80
CA ARG A 225 -0.64 20.73 -14.83
C ARG A 225 -1.31 20.31 -13.50
N PRO A 226 -0.68 20.38 -12.32
CA PRO A 226 -1.39 20.08 -11.07
C PRO A 226 -2.56 21.03 -10.81
N LEU A 227 -2.48 22.27 -11.31
CA LEU A 227 -3.61 23.21 -11.30
C LEU A 227 -4.76 22.74 -12.22
N ALA A 228 -4.45 22.35 -13.46
CA ALA A 228 -5.43 21.90 -14.45
C ALA A 228 -6.13 20.59 -14.04
N GLU A 229 -5.38 19.67 -13.42
CA GLU A 229 -5.90 18.41 -12.90
C GLU A 229 -6.55 18.55 -11.51
N ASN A 230 -6.55 19.77 -10.94
CA ASN A 230 -7.07 20.07 -9.61
C ASN A 230 -6.50 19.12 -8.54
N MET A 231 -5.18 18.95 -8.53
CA MET A 231 -4.49 17.97 -7.69
C MET A 231 -4.60 18.30 -6.20
N ASP A 232 -4.56 17.26 -5.36
CA ASP A 232 -4.43 17.41 -3.92
C ASP A 232 -2.96 17.30 -3.47
N SER A 233 -2.71 17.27 -2.15
CA SER A 233 -1.35 17.19 -1.59
C SER A 233 -0.61 15.87 -1.88
N HIS A 234 -1.28 14.84 -2.43
CA HIS A 234 -0.67 13.53 -2.72
C HIS A 234 0.18 12.97 -1.56
N SER A 235 -0.23 13.26 -0.33
CA SER A 235 0.43 12.85 0.91
C SER A 235 -0.55 13.10 2.04
N GLU A 236 -1.01 12.03 2.69
CA GLU A 236 -1.94 12.14 3.80
C GLU A 236 -1.31 12.93 4.96
N TYR A 237 0.03 12.90 5.10
CA TYR A 237 0.74 13.70 6.11
C TYR A 237 0.57 15.20 5.88
N PHE A 238 0.81 15.68 4.65
CA PHE A 238 0.56 17.08 4.28
C PHE A 238 -0.93 17.40 4.31
N ALA A 239 -1.80 16.50 3.84
CA ALA A 239 -3.24 16.69 3.87
C ALA A 239 -3.74 16.95 5.31
N GLN A 240 -3.25 16.18 6.29
CA GLN A 240 -3.65 16.34 7.68
C GLN A 240 -3.10 17.63 8.29
N LEU A 241 -1.86 18.01 7.97
CA LEU A 241 -1.30 19.31 8.36
C LEU A 241 -2.09 20.47 7.75
N HIS A 242 -2.40 20.43 6.46
CA HIS A 242 -3.11 21.52 5.80
C HIS A 242 -4.57 21.61 6.24
N ARG A 243 -5.24 20.51 6.56
CA ARG A 243 -6.65 20.54 7.02
C ARG A 243 -6.79 20.90 8.49
N HIS A 244 -5.91 20.38 9.34
CA HIS A 244 -6.12 20.31 10.79
C HIS A 244 -4.86 20.67 11.60
N GLY A 245 -3.79 21.11 10.92
CA GLY A 245 -2.51 21.45 11.53
C GLY A 245 -1.87 20.29 12.28
N ILE A 246 -1.00 20.64 13.23
CA ILE A 246 -0.24 19.67 14.01
C ILE A 246 -1.13 18.75 14.87
N ILE A 247 -2.32 19.21 15.28
CA ILE A 247 -3.25 18.40 16.07
C ILE A 247 -3.79 17.25 15.22
N GLY A 248 -4.27 17.52 14.00
CA GLY A 248 -4.75 16.46 13.12
C GLY A 248 -3.65 15.53 12.66
N LEU A 249 -2.45 16.05 12.38
CA LEU A 249 -1.27 15.20 12.14
C LEU A 249 -1.00 14.28 13.35
N GLY A 250 -1.08 14.80 14.57
CA GLY A 250 -0.92 14.01 15.80
C GLY A 250 -1.94 12.89 15.93
N ILE A 251 -3.21 13.15 15.61
CA ILE A 251 -4.27 12.13 15.59
C ILE A 251 -3.99 11.07 14.51
N PHE A 252 -3.63 11.49 13.30
CA PHE A 252 -3.28 10.57 12.22
C PHE A 252 -2.08 9.69 12.58
N LEU A 253 -1.02 10.26 13.15
CA LEU A 253 0.12 9.51 13.64
C LEU A 253 -0.26 8.55 14.75
N ALA A 254 -1.16 8.93 15.66
CA ALA A 254 -1.67 8.03 16.69
C ALA A 254 -2.43 6.84 16.08
N LEU A 255 -3.21 7.05 15.02
CA LEU A 255 -3.89 5.97 14.28
C LEU A 255 -2.92 4.95 13.67
N LEU A 256 -1.67 5.33 13.40
CA LEU A 256 -0.64 4.41 12.91
C LEU A 256 0.21 3.84 14.07
N ILE A 257 0.70 4.69 14.97
CA ILE A 257 1.65 4.30 16.01
C ILE A 257 1.03 3.36 17.04
N ILE A 258 -0.21 3.61 17.46
CA ILE A 258 -0.90 2.79 18.47
C ILE A 258 -1.05 1.33 18.00
N PRO A 259 -1.62 1.03 16.82
CA PRO A 259 -1.69 -0.34 16.31
C PRO A 259 -0.33 -0.94 15.97
N PHE A 260 0.64 -0.15 15.53
CA PHE A 260 1.99 -0.66 15.31
C PHE A 260 2.66 -1.12 16.62
N ARG A 261 2.55 -0.33 17.70
CA ARG A 261 3.04 -0.72 19.03
C ARG A 261 2.33 -1.96 19.57
N HIS A 262 1.02 -2.08 19.32
CA HIS A 262 0.25 -3.28 19.64
C HIS A 262 0.78 -4.50 18.88
N ALA A 263 1.07 -4.35 17.58
CA ALA A 263 1.66 -5.42 16.76
C ALA A 263 2.99 -5.92 17.33
N ILE A 264 3.88 -5.01 17.75
CA ILE A 264 5.17 -5.36 18.37
C ILE A 264 4.93 -6.08 19.71
N LYS A 265 4.10 -5.52 20.59
CA LYS A 265 3.81 -6.07 21.92
C LYS A 265 3.29 -7.50 21.84
N TYR A 266 2.38 -7.77 20.90
CA TYR A 266 1.72 -9.07 20.75
C TYR A 266 2.35 -9.96 19.66
N LYS A 267 3.51 -9.58 19.12
CA LYS A 267 4.23 -10.34 18.08
C LYS A 267 3.30 -10.74 16.94
N SER A 268 2.65 -9.74 16.35
CA SER A 268 1.76 -9.89 15.19
C SER A 268 2.39 -9.28 13.93
N PRO A 269 3.12 -10.09 13.14
CA PRO A 269 3.73 -9.65 11.89
C PRO A 269 2.70 -9.08 10.91
N LEU A 270 1.52 -9.69 10.82
CA LEU A 270 0.48 -9.30 9.87
C LEU A 270 -0.09 -7.89 10.19
N LEU A 271 -0.40 -7.60 11.46
CA LEU A 271 -0.85 -6.26 11.86
C LEU A 271 0.24 -5.21 11.63
N GLY A 272 1.49 -5.50 12.03
CA GLY A 272 2.57 -4.52 11.87
C GLY A 272 2.87 -4.22 10.40
N SER A 273 2.85 -5.25 9.55
CA SER A 273 3.02 -5.10 8.09
C SER A 273 1.87 -4.32 7.47
N PHE A 274 0.63 -4.58 7.89
CA PHE A 274 -0.55 -3.82 7.47
C PHE A 274 -0.43 -2.33 7.79
N ILE A 275 0.01 -1.98 9.01
CA ILE A 275 0.21 -0.58 9.39
C ILE A 275 1.36 0.06 8.61
N ILE A 276 2.45 -0.67 8.35
CA ILE A 276 3.55 -0.17 7.50
C ILE A 276 3.06 0.09 6.07
N LEU A 277 2.24 -0.79 5.49
CA LEU A 277 1.65 -0.56 4.16
C LEU A 277 0.89 0.78 4.11
N PHE A 278 0.08 1.06 5.12
CA PHE A 278 -0.63 2.34 5.24
C PHE A 278 0.31 3.52 5.44
N ALA A 279 1.27 3.42 6.36
CA ALA A 279 2.22 4.50 6.66
C ALA A 279 3.06 4.90 5.44
N ILE A 280 3.57 3.91 4.69
CA ILE A 280 4.38 4.19 3.50
C ILE A 280 3.50 4.68 2.35
N THR A 281 2.31 4.11 2.15
CA THR A 281 1.42 4.58 1.07
C THR A 281 0.89 5.98 1.35
N ALA A 282 0.64 6.32 2.61
CA ALA A 282 0.23 7.66 3.04
C ALA A 282 1.26 8.74 2.73
N LEU A 283 2.53 8.39 2.50
CA LEU A 283 3.52 9.37 2.04
C LEU A 283 3.16 9.90 0.66
N PHE A 284 2.62 9.05 -0.22
CA PHE A 284 2.44 9.32 -1.66
C PHE A 284 0.98 9.48 -2.10
N GLU A 285 0.03 9.20 -1.22
CA GLU A 285 -1.39 9.21 -1.51
C GLU A 285 -2.18 9.68 -0.28
N ASN A 286 -3.30 10.36 -0.53
CA ASN A 286 -4.26 10.74 0.50
C ASN A 286 -5.16 9.55 0.88
N VAL A 287 -4.56 8.56 1.55
CA VAL A 287 -5.17 7.26 1.84
C VAL A 287 -6.48 7.32 2.64
N PHE A 288 -6.70 8.37 3.45
CA PHE A 288 -7.94 8.54 4.21
C PHE A 288 -8.89 9.57 3.61
N SER A 289 -8.49 10.22 2.52
CA SER A 289 -9.41 11.02 1.71
C SER A 289 -10.16 10.16 0.68
N ALA A 290 -9.64 8.98 0.36
CA ALA A 290 -10.29 8.01 -0.52
C ALA A 290 -11.09 6.97 0.27
N GLN A 291 -12.36 6.77 -0.10
CA GLN A 291 -13.24 5.75 0.52
C GLN A 291 -12.57 4.36 0.58
N LYS A 292 -11.84 3.99 -0.48
CA LYS A 292 -11.15 2.71 -0.61
C LYS A 292 -10.15 2.49 0.53
N GLY A 293 -9.31 3.47 0.82
CA GLY A 293 -8.35 3.38 1.92
C GLY A 293 -9.03 3.41 3.29
N VAL A 294 -10.03 4.28 3.49
CA VAL A 294 -10.78 4.37 4.76
C VAL A 294 -11.48 3.06 5.09
N THR A 295 -12.24 2.49 4.17
CA THR A 295 -12.97 1.23 4.40
C THR A 295 -12.01 0.07 4.64
N PHE A 296 -10.90 0.01 3.90
CA PHE A 296 -9.88 -1.02 4.09
C PHE A 296 -9.24 -0.93 5.48
N PHE A 297 -8.88 0.28 5.93
CA PHE A 297 -8.33 0.49 7.26
C PHE A 297 -9.32 0.20 8.38
N ALA A 298 -10.52 0.76 8.28
CA ALA A 298 -11.57 0.63 9.29
C ALA A 298 -12.04 -0.82 9.47
N LEU A 299 -11.97 -1.64 8.43
CA LEU A 299 -12.28 -3.07 8.51
C LEU A 299 -11.12 -3.88 9.09
N PHE A 300 -9.93 -3.80 8.49
CA PHE A 300 -8.85 -4.73 8.80
C PHE A 300 -8.01 -4.33 10.01
N CYS A 301 -7.85 -3.04 10.31
CA CYS A 301 -7.09 -2.59 11.49
C CYS A 301 -7.66 -3.15 12.82
N PRO A 302 -8.94 -2.93 13.16
CA PRO A 302 -9.51 -3.45 14.41
C PRO A 302 -9.58 -4.98 14.40
N LEU A 303 -9.85 -5.60 13.25
CA LEU A 303 -9.89 -7.05 13.12
C LEU A 303 -8.50 -7.64 13.48
N LEU A 304 -7.45 -7.22 12.77
CA LEU A 304 -6.08 -7.66 13.01
C LEU A 304 -5.60 -7.36 14.44
N TRP A 305 -6.00 -6.21 15.01
CA TRP A 305 -5.73 -5.85 16.41
C TRP A 305 -6.26 -6.88 17.39
N LEU A 306 -7.55 -7.25 17.26
CA LEU A 306 -8.21 -8.17 18.17
C LEU A 306 -7.54 -9.55 18.14
N PHE A 307 -7.14 -10.02 16.96
CA PHE A 307 -6.51 -11.33 16.80
C PHE A 307 -5.04 -11.36 17.24
N ALA A 308 -4.30 -10.27 17.07
CA ALA A 308 -2.93 -10.17 17.54
C ALA A 308 -2.79 -10.56 19.01
N ARG A 309 -3.68 -10.01 19.86
CA ARG A 309 -3.68 -10.29 21.30
C ARG A 309 -4.04 -11.75 21.61
N GLN A 310 -5.09 -12.27 20.98
CA GLN A 310 -5.57 -13.64 21.22
C GLN A 310 -4.54 -14.69 20.84
N GLU A 311 -3.88 -14.53 19.68
CA GLU A 311 -2.85 -15.46 19.24
C GLU A 311 -1.61 -15.42 20.15
N TYR A 312 -1.29 -14.26 20.69
CA TYR A 312 -0.22 -14.14 21.67
C TYR A 312 -0.55 -14.91 22.96
N GLU A 313 -1.73 -14.67 23.53
CA GLU A 313 -2.19 -15.30 24.77
C GLU A 313 -2.28 -16.85 24.63
N ALA A 314 -2.79 -17.34 23.49
CA ALA A 314 -2.84 -18.77 23.20
C ALA A 314 -1.44 -19.41 23.11
N ARG A 315 -0.47 -18.72 22.48
CA ARG A 315 0.92 -19.18 22.35
C ARG A 315 1.68 -19.17 23.67
N THR A 316 1.33 -18.27 24.59
CA THR A 316 1.92 -18.24 25.94
C THR A 316 1.32 -19.32 26.83
N ALA A 317 0.00 -19.56 26.75
CA ALA A 317 -0.68 -20.59 27.53
C ALA A 317 -0.18 -22.00 27.20
N SER A 318 0.05 -22.31 25.91
CA SER A 318 0.56 -23.62 25.49
C SER A 318 2.02 -23.88 25.87
N ARG A 319 2.79 -22.84 26.23
CA ARG A 319 4.16 -22.96 26.72
C ARG A 319 4.25 -23.11 28.23
N SER A 320 3.20 -22.72 28.95
CA SER A 320 3.11 -22.84 30.41
C SER A 320 2.45 -24.13 30.89
N THR A 321 1.84 -24.91 29.99
CA THR A 321 1.39 -26.27 30.29
C THR A 321 2.59 -27.23 30.16
N PRO A 322 3.04 -27.84 31.26
CA PRO A 322 4.22 -28.71 31.29
C PRO A 322 4.09 -29.98 30.47
#